data_AF-A0A8J7QDG7-F1
#
_entry.id   AF-A0A8J7QDG7-F1
#
_cell.length_a   1.000
_cell.length_b   1.000
_cell.length_c   1.000
_cell.angle_alpha   90.00
_cell.angle_beta   90.00
_cell.angle_gamma   90.00
#
_symmetry.space_group_name_H-M   'P 1'
#
loop_
_entity.id
_entity.type
_entity.pdbx_description
1 polymer ?
#
loop_
_entity_poly.entity_id
_entity_poly.type
_entity_poly.pdbx_seq_one_letter_code
_entity_poly.pdbx_strand_id
1 'polypeptide(L)' 'MRTLYVRNVQDEVVEAIERLAAANGMSVSVFVARELTEVARRAKHPALLGLLPNLDVDTDDLLADLDAERAAR' A
#
# COMPACT_ATOMS: atom_id res chain seq x y z
N MET A 1 -24.53 -1.92 -1.49
CA MET A 1 -23.31 -1.82 -0.65
C MET A 1 -23.44 -2.79 0.51
N ARG A 2 -22.34 -3.43 0.95
CA ARG A 2 -22.34 -4.35 2.09
C ARG A 2 -21.51 -3.74 3.21
N THR A 3 -21.99 -3.81 4.45
CA THR A 3 -21.29 -3.29 5.63
C THR A 3 -20.38 -4.37 6.22
N LEU A 4 -19.12 -4.02 6.49
CA LEU A 4 -18.17 -4.86 7.21
C LEU A 4 -18.04 -4.33 8.64
N TYR A 5 -18.28 -5.19 9.63
CA TYR A 5 -18.08 -4.84 11.04
C TYR A 5 -16.80 -5.49 11.55
N VAL A 6 -15.82 -4.65 11.92
CA VAL A 6 -14.55 -5.10 12.49
C VAL A 6 -14.67 -5.03 14.02
N ARG A 7 -14.34 -6.14 14.70
CA ARG A 7 -14.41 -6.25 16.16
C ARG A 7 -13.02 -6.32 16.76
N ASN A 8 -12.92 -5.96 18.03
CA ASN A 8 -11.69 -6.07 18.83
C ASN A 8 -10.49 -5.34 18.20
N VAL A 9 -10.74 -4.15 17.65
CA VAL A 9 -9.67 -3.27 17.17
C VAL A 9 -9.05 -2.61 18.39
N GLN A 10 -7.72 -2.64 18.48
CA GLN A 10 -6.99 -1.99 19.56
C GLN A 10 -7.11 -0.47 19.42
N ASP A 11 -7.22 0.25 20.54
CA ASP A 11 -7.43 1.71 20.53
C ASP A 11 -6.33 2.45 19.76
N GLU A 12 -5.07 2.04 19.94
CA GLU A 12 -3.91 2.59 19.21
C GLU A 12 -4.05 2.49 17.68
N VAL A 13 -4.71 1.43 17.18
CA VAL A 13 -4.96 1.24 15.76
C VAL A 13 -6.05 2.19 15.29
N VAL A 14 -7.11 2.40 16.09
CA VAL A 14 -8.18 3.35 15.78
C VAL A 14 -7.61 4.77 15.72
N GLU A 15 -6.81 5.17 16.70
CA GLU A 15 -6.16 6.49 16.73
C GLU A 15 -5.20 6.71 15.55
N ALA A 16 -4.46 5.67 15.16
CA ALA A 16 -3.62 5.74 13.96
C ALA A 16 -4.45 5.96 12.69
N ILE A 17 -5.57 5.24 12.54
CA ILE A 17 -6.48 5.39 11.40
C ILE A 17 -7.13 6.78 11.40
N GLU A 18 -7.55 7.29 12.55
CA GLU A 18 -8.12 8.64 12.67
C GLU A 18 -7.16 9.72 12.21
N ARG A 19 -5.89 9.65 12.64
CA ARG A 19 -4.83 10.57 12.19
C ARG A 19 -4.61 10.48 10.68
N LEU A 20 -4.58 9.26 10.13
CA LEU A 20 -4.43 9.07 8.68
C LEU A 20 -5.62 9.61 7.89
N ALA A 21 -6.84 9.41 8.37
CA ALA A 21 -8.06 9.94 7.76
C ALA A 21 -8.06 11.47 7.78
N ALA A 22 -7.71 12.08 8.93
CA ALA A 22 -7.58 13.53 9.08
C ALA A 22 -6.53 14.12 8.13
N ALA A 23 -5.35 13.47 8.01
CA ALA A 23 -4.31 13.88 7.08
C ALA A 23 -4.75 13.84 5.60
N ASN A 24 -5.75 13.03 5.27
CA ASN A 24 -6.34 12.93 3.94
C ASN A 24 -7.62 13.78 3.77
N GLY A 25 -8.06 14.51 4.80
CA GLY A 25 -9.32 15.28 4.77
C GLY A 25 -10.57 14.40 4.63
N MET A 26 -10.52 13.16 5.12
CA MET A 26 -11.59 12.17 4.98
C MET A 26 -12.18 11.79 6.34
N SER A 27 -13.43 11.33 6.36
CA SER A 27 -13.94 10.61 7.53
C SER A 27 -13.27 9.23 7.65
N VAL A 28 -13.20 8.71 8.87
CA VAL A 28 -12.62 7.37 9.15
C VAL A 28 -13.28 6.28 8.31
N SER A 29 -14.61 6.30 8.18
CA SER A 29 -15.34 5.28 7.41
C SER A 29 -14.99 5.32 5.92
N VAL A 30 -14.84 6.52 5.34
CA VAL A 30 -14.45 6.70 3.94
C VAL A 30 -13.00 6.26 3.73
N PHE A 31 -12.09 6.65 4.63
CA PHE A 31 -10.69 6.25 4.59
C PHE A 31 -10.56 4.73 4.64
N VAL A 32 -11.21 4.07 5.63
CA VAL A 32 -11.16 2.61 5.78
C VAL A 32 -11.75 1.90 4.55
N ALA A 33 -12.86 2.38 3.99
CA ALA A 33 -13.43 1.80 2.78
C ALA A 33 -12.48 1.91 1.56
N ARG A 34 -11.79 3.05 1.41
CA ARG A 34 -10.76 3.25 0.39
C ARG A 34 -9.61 2.27 0.59
N GLU A 35 -9.05 2.20 1.80
CA GLU A 35 -7.91 1.32 2.07
C GLU A 35 -8.26 -0.16 1.92
N LEU A 36 -9.47 -0.59 2.31
CA LEU A 36 -9.94 -1.96 2.07
C LEU A 36 -10.05 -2.28 0.58
N THR A 37 -10.47 -1.31 -0.25
CA THR A 37 -10.49 -1.46 -1.71
C THR A 37 -9.08 -1.66 -2.25
N GLU A 38 -8.12 -0.88 -1.76
CA GLU A 38 -6.71 -1.01 -2.13
C GLU A 38 -6.10 -2.34 -1.69
N VAL A 39 -6.40 -2.81 -0.48
CA VAL A 39 -5.99 -4.13 0.00
C VAL A 39 -6.58 -5.24 -0.87
N ALA A 40 -7.86 -5.17 -1.21
CA ALA A 40 -8.51 -6.15 -2.10
C ALA A 40 -7.91 -6.13 -3.52
N ARG A 41 -7.52 -4.95 -4.03
CA ARG A 41 -6.81 -4.81 -5.31
C ARG A 41 -5.44 -5.47 -5.26
N ARG A 42 -4.64 -5.16 -4.22
CA ARG A 42 -3.30 -5.75 -4.02
C ARG A 42 -3.34 -7.26 -3.83
N ALA A 43 -4.38 -7.81 -3.21
CA ALA A 43 -4.53 -9.27 -3.10
C ALA A 43 -4.59 -9.98 -4.47
N LYS A 44 -4.99 -9.29 -5.53
CA LYS A 44 -4.94 -9.81 -6.92
C LYS A 44 -3.57 -9.66 -7.58
N HIS A 45 -2.69 -8.84 -7.03
CA HIS A 45 -1.40 -8.52 -7.65
C HIS A 45 -0.41 -9.68 -7.66
N PRO A 46 -0.25 -10.55 -6.65
CA PRO A 46 0.69 -11.66 -6.75
C PRO A 46 0.42 -12.57 -7.95
N ALA A 47 -0.87 -12.83 -8.24
CA ALA A 47 -1.26 -13.61 -9.41
C ALA A 47 -0.96 -12.88 -10.74
N LEU A 48 -1.08 -11.56 -10.78
CA LEU A 48 -0.76 -10.75 -11.97
C LEU A 48 0.75 -10.55 -12.16
N LEU A 49 1.49 -10.33 -11.06
CA LEU A 49 2.94 -10.18 -11.07
C LEU A 49 3.63 -11.48 -11.46
N GLY A 50 3.08 -12.63 -11.04
CA GLY A 50 3.56 -13.94 -11.48
C GLY A 50 3.37 -14.23 -12.98
N LEU A 51 2.57 -13.42 -13.70
CA LEU A 51 2.39 -13.51 -15.15
C LEU A 51 3.33 -12.57 -15.92
N LEU A 52 4.03 -11.67 -15.25
CA LEU A 52 4.95 -10.76 -15.94
C LEU A 52 6.16 -11.55 -16.44
N PRO A 53 6.66 -11.26 -17.65
CA PRO A 53 7.90 -11.85 -18.12
C PRO A 53 9.03 -11.43 -17.19
N ASN A 54 9.89 -12.38 -16.85
CA ASN A 54 11.16 -12.05 -16.23
C ASN A 54 12.00 -11.28 -17.27
N LEU A 55 12.37 -10.04 -16.93
CA LEU A 55 13.16 -9.17 -17.81
C LEU A 55 14.67 -9.43 -17.68
N ASP A 56 15.09 -10.35 -16.80
CA ASP A 56 16.48 -10.70 -16.53
C ASP A 56 17.32 -9.48 -16.11
N VAL A 57 16.69 -8.57 -15.35
CA VAL A 57 17.35 -7.39 -14.79
C VAL A 57 17.94 -7.77 -13.44
N ASP A 58 19.26 -7.67 -13.31
CA ASP A 58 19.95 -7.93 -12.05
C ASP A 58 19.65 -6.81 -11.03
N THR A 59 19.47 -7.21 -9.77
CA THR A 59 19.29 -6.27 -8.67
C THR A 59 20.56 -5.46 -8.42
N ASP A 60 21.73 -6.06 -8.65
CA ASP A 60 23.02 -5.37 -8.45
C ASP A 60 23.19 -4.21 -9.46
N ASP A 61 22.77 -4.40 -10.71
CA ASP A 61 22.78 -3.35 -11.73
C ASP A 61 21.84 -2.20 -11.36
N LEU A 62 20.63 -2.51 -10.86
CA LEU A 62 19.67 -1.50 -10.40
C LEU A 62 20.19 -0.67 -9.23
N LEU A 63 20.89 -1.31 -8.28
CA LEU A 63 21.47 -0.62 -7.13
C LEU A 63 22.62 0.28 -7.57
N ALA A 64 23.49 -0.20 -8.47
CA ALA A 64 24.58 0.59 -9.01
C ALA A 64 24.07 1.85 -9.73
N ASP A 65 23.03 1.73 -10.56
CA ASP A 65 22.42 2.85 -11.28
C ASP A 65 21.78 3.86 -10.31
N LEU A 66 21.10 3.39 -9.28
CA LEU A 66 20.45 4.23 -8.28
C LEU A 66 21.48 5.04 -7.46
N ASP A 67 22.57 4.39 -7.06
CA ASP A 67 23.64 5.06 -6.31
C ASP A 67 24.40 6.06 -7.20
N ALA A 68 24.57 5.77 -8.48
CA ALA A 68 25.13 6.71 -9.46
C ALA A 68 24.27 7.98 -9.63
N GLU A 69 22.93 7.86 -9.70
CA GLU A 69 22.04 9.03 -9.80
C GLU A 69 22.10 9.89 -8.52
N ARG A 70 22.08 9.25 -7.36
CA ARG A 70 22.17 9.95 -6.07
C ARG A 70 23.48 10.70 -5.90
N ALA A 71 24.59 10.13 -6.37
CA ALA A 71 25.89 10.78 -6.34
C ALA A 71 26.00 11.97 -7.31
N ALA A 72 25.13 12.03 -8.32
CA ALA A 72 25.10 13.10 -9.33
C ALA A 72 24.19 14.29 -8.96
N ARG A 73 23.40 14.20 -7.88
CA ARG A 73 22.58 15.29 -7.32
C ARG A 73 23.34 16.11 -6.28
#